data_AF-A0A840YQD0-F1
#
_entry.id   AF-A0A840YQD0-F1
#
_cell.length_a   1.000
_cell.length_b   1.000
_cell.length_c   1.000
_cell.angle_alpha   90.00
_cell.angle_beta   90.00
_cell.angle_gamma   90.00
#
_symmetry.space_group_name_H-M   'P 1'
#
loop_
_entity.id
_entity.type
_entity.pdbx_description
1 polymer ?
#
loop_
_entity_poly.entity_id
_entity_poly.type
_entity_poly.pdbx_seq_one_letter_code
_entity_poly.pdbx_strand_id
1 'polypeptide(L)'
;MFDSIGAFTKQFTPIEGGYLYYPSKKAGGKLVTADEYEQLTDSWRKVAGRRGIWTAVGIVVLAIFVWTAISELLSLPDWSDRIIIAASVIGISAWLLWASFAPRRLVRDRSAIVPPRPTSEARRQARALLNWRFIIFALLFTGVAFLGSFNSLDRDLRTWAWLIGSGAFFGLYIWIAIQKFRDR
;
A
#
# COMPACT_ATOMS: atom_id res chain seq x y z
N MET A 1 5.61 -15.33 1.82
CA MET A 1 5.56 -14.32 0.74
C MET A 1 4.19 -13.67 0.75
N PHE A 2 4.11 -12.34 0.68
CA PHE A 2 2.84 -11.60 0.69
C PHE A 2 2.09 -11.88 -0.62
N ASP A 3 0.84 -12.34 -0.54
CA ASP A 3 -0.01 -12.60 -1.71
C ASP A 3 -0.66 -11.28 -2.17
N SER A 4 0.14 -10.44 -2.83
CA SER A 4 -0.28 -9.14 -3.37
C SER A 4 -1.33 -9.29 -4.47
N ILE A 5 -1.27 -10.38 -5.23
CA ILE A 5 -2.19 -10.66 -6.33
C ILE A 5 -3.55 -11.05 -5.75
N GLY A 6 -3.59 -11.99 -4.80
CA GLY A 6 -4.82 -12.38 -4.13
C GLY A 6 -5.47 -11.22 -3.36
N ALA A 7 -4.69 -10.30 -2.79
CA ALA A 7 -5.23 -9.10 -2.16
C ALA A 7 -5.91 -8.14 -3.17
N PHE A 8 -5.35 -8.03 -4.37
CA PHE A 8 -5.90 -7.21 -5.45
C PHE A 8 -7.17 -7.82 -6.06
N THR A 9 -7.13 -9.12 -6.36
CA THR A 9 -8.27 -9.82 -6.99
C THR A 9 -9.49 -9.91 -6.07
N LYS A 10 -9.32 -9.94 -4.74
CA LYS A 10 -10.43 -9.91 -3.77
C LYS A 10 -11.29 -8.64 -3.81
N GLN A 11 -10.85 -7.59 -4.49
CA GLN A 11 -11.64 -6.37 -4.68
C GLN A 11 -12.76 -6.54 -5.73
N PHE A 12 -12.67 -7.59 -6.55
CA PHE A 12 -13.60 -7.92 -7.61
C PHE A 12 -14.51 -9.06 -7.15
N THR A 13 -15.82 -8.83 -7.13
CA THR A 13 -16.82 -9.86 -6.80
C THR A 13 -17.37 -10.45 -8.11
N PRO A 14 -17.32 -11.77 -8.34
CA PRO A 14 -17.84 -12.36 -9.57
C PRO A 14 -19.35 -12.17 -9.65
N ILE A 15 -19.85 -11.78 -10.82
CA ILE A 15 -21.27 -11.62 -11.14
C ILE A 15 -21.53 -12.11 -12.57
N GLU A 16 -22.80 -12.27 -12.95
CA GLU A 16 -23.16 -12.57 -14.32
C GLU A 16 -22.64 -11.47 -15.26
N GLY A 17 -21.89 -11.85 -16.30
CA GLY A 17 -21.27 -10.92 -17.24
C GLY A 17 -19.90 -10.34 -16.83
N GLY A 18 -19.31 -10.74 -15.69
CA GLY A 18 -17.94 -10.38 -15.33
C GLY A 18 -17.74 -10.18 -13.83
N TYR A 19 -17.27 -9.00 -13.45
CA TYR A 19 -16.88 -8.67 -12.08
C TYR A 19 -17.44 -7.33 -11.61
N LEU A 20 -17.87 -7.30 -10.35
CA LEU A 20 -18.34 -6.10 -9.67
C LEU A 20 -17.21 -5.48 -8.86
N TYR A 21 -16.94 -4.20 -9.11
CA TYR A 21 -15.93 -3.41 -8.41
C TYR A 21 -16.53 -2.15 -7.78
N TYR A 22 -16.13 -1.81 -6.55
CA TYR A 22 -16.60 -0.63 -5.83
C TYR A 22 -15.45 0.39 -5.69
N PRO A 23 -15.46 1.49 -6.46
CA PRO A 23 -14.35 2.45 -6.47
C PRO A 23 -14.22 3.27 -5.18
N SER A 24 -15.33 3.45 -4.46
CA SER A 24 -15.36 4.15 -3.18
C SER A 24 -16.59 3.75 -2.36
N LYS A 25 -16.60 4.10 -1.07
CA LYS A 25 -17.74 3.86 -0.17
C LYS A 25 -19.03 4.58 -0.61
N LYS A 26 -18.91 5.68 -1.37
CA LYS A 26 -20.04 6.49 -1.85
C LYS A 26 -20.45 6.13 -3.28
N ALA A 27 -19.62 5.35 -3.99
CA ALA A 27 -19.89 4.94 -5.35
C ALA A 27 -20.60 3.59 -5.35
N GLY A 28 -21.57 3.44 -6.26
CA GLY A 28 -22.18 2.15 -6.54
C GLY A 28 -21.20 1.16 -7.15
N GLY A 29 -21.61 -0.11 -7.20
CA GLY A 29 -20.85 -1.17 -7.84
C GLY A 29 -20.85 -0.96 -9.35
N LYS A 30 -19.67 -1.07 -9.97
CA LYS A 30 -19.45 -0.90 -11.41
C LYS A 30 -19.00 -2.21 -12.03
N LEU A 31 -19.46 -2.47 -13.25
CA LEU A 31 -19.09 -3.68 -14.01
C LEU A 31 -17.68 -3.53 -14.60
N VAL A 32 -16.90 -4.59 -14.42
CA VAL A 32 -15.60 -4.84 -15.04
C VAL A 32 -15.75 -6.14 -15.81
N THR A 33 -15.47 -6.13 -17.11
CA THR A 33 -15.59 -7.33 -17.94
C THR A 33 -14.49 -8.35 -17.60
N ALA A 34 -14.63 -9.58 -18.07
CA ALA A 34 -13.60 -10.61 -17.86
C ALA A 34 -12.24 -10.18 -18.45
N ASP A 35 -12.24 -9.68 -19.69
CA ASP A 35 -11.03 -9.21 -20.36
C ASP A 35 -10.35 -8.06 -19.61
N GLU A 36 -11.14 -7.10 -19.10
CA GLU A 36 -10.62 -5.99 -18.30
C GLU A 36 -10.04 -6.46 -16.97
N TYR A 37 -10.69 -7.41 -16.33
CA TYR A 37 -10.20 -8.02 -15.10
C TYR A 37 -8.85 -8.72 -15.33
N GLU A 38 -8.69 -9.46 -16.43
CA GLU A 38 -7.43 -10.11 -16.80
C GLU A 38 -6.33 -9.07 -17.05
N GLN A 39 -6.63 -8.03 -17.84
CA GLN A 39 -5.68 -6.94 -18.11
C GLN A 39 -5.23 -6.22 -16.83
N LEU A 40 -6.16 -5.95 -15.91
CA LEU A 40 -5.87 -5.32 -14.62
C LEU A 40 -5.02 -6.23 -13.74
N THR A 41 -5.36 -7.52 -13.69
CA THR A 41 -4.65 -8.51 -12.88
C THR A 41 -3.23 -8.75 -13.40
N ASP A 42 -3.04 -8.81 -14.71
CA ASP A 42 -1.72 -8.96 -15.32
C ASP A 42 -0.87 -7.71 -15.16
N SER A 43 -1.46 -6.53 -15.32
CA SER A 43 -0.79 -5.25 -15.03
C SER A 43 -0.33 -5.19 -13.58
N TRP A 44 -1.19 -5.59 -12.64
CA TRP A 44 -0.85 -5.66 -11.23
C TRP A 44 0.23 -6.71 -10.95
N ARG A 45 0.17 -7.88 -11.58
CA ARG A 45 1.19 -8.93 -11.47
C ARG A 45 2.56 -8.47 -11.95
N LYS A 46 2.63 -7.65 -13.00
CA LYS A 46 3.89 -7.07 -13.49
C LYS A 46 4.51 -6.10 -12.47
N VAL A 47 3.68 -5.33 -11.75
CA VAL A 47 4.10 -4.31 -10.80
C VAL A 47 4.38 -4.89 -9.41
N ALA A 48 3.42 -5.62 -8.85
CA ALA A 48 3.43 -6.11 -7.47
C ALA A 48 3.77 -7.60 -7.34
N GLY A 49 4.00 -8.29 -8.46
CA GLY A 49 4.52 -9.67 -8.46
C GLY A 49 6.02 -9.73 -8.22
N ARG A 50 6.56 -10.95 -8.12
CA ARG A 50 7.99 -11.19 -7.80
C ARG A 50 8.94 -10.43 -8.74
N ARG A 51 8.64 -10.41 -10.03
CA ARG A 51 9.44 -9.70 -11.05
C ARG A 51 9.42 -8.19 -10.82
N GLY A 52 8.25 -7.60 -10.56
CA GLY A 52 8.11 -6.18 -10.29
C GLY A 52 8.83 -5.74 -9.01
N ILE A 53 8.81 -6.57 -7.97
CA ILE A 53 9.60 -6.35 -6.74
C ILE A 53 11.09 -6.30 -7.07
N TRP A 54 11.61 -7.27 -7.83
CA TRP A 54 13.02 -7.27 -8.24
C TRP A 54 13.37 -6.08 -9.14
N THR A 55 12.46 -5.66 -10.02
CA THR A 55 12.66 -4.45 -10.83
C THR A 55 12.74 -3.21 -9.93
N ALA A 56 11.86 -3.06 -8.94
CA ALA A 56 11.90 -1.94 -8.01
C ALA A 56 13.19 -1.94 -7.19
N VAL A 57 13.60 -3.10 -6.66
CA VAL A 57 14.89 -3.25 -5.96
C VAL A 57 16.06 -2.88 -6.87
N GLY A 58 16.06 -3.35 -8.12
CA GLY A 58 17.09 -3.01 -9.11
C GLY A 58 17.16 -1.52 -9.41
N ILE A 59 16.01 -0.85 -9.56
CA ILE A 59 15.95 0.61 -9.75
C ILE A 59 16.52 1.35 -8.53
N VAL A 60 16.17 0.93 -7.31
CA VAL A 60 16.71 1.55 -6.08
C VAL A 60 18.22 1.38 -6.01
N VAL A 61 18.71 0.17 -6.24
CA VAL A 61 20.15 -0.13 -6.21
C VAL A 61 20.88 0.69 -7.27
N LEU A 62 20.35 0.76 -8.50
CA LEU A 62 20.94 1.58 -9.56
C LEU A 62 20.92 3.07 -9.21
N ALA A 63 19.83 3.58 -8.64
CA ALA A 63 19.73 4.97 -8.21
C ALA A 63 20.76 5.29 -7.11
N ILE A 64 20.98 4.37 -6.16
CA ILE A 64 22.03 4.50 -5.14
C ILE A 64 23.41 4.55 -5.80
N PHE A 65 23.74 3.61 -6.69
CA PHE A 65 25.04 3.59 -7.36
C PHE A 65 25.32 4.87 -8.16
N VAL A 66 24.34 5.31 -8.97
CA VAL A 66 24.45 6.55 -9.76
C VAL A 66 24.60 7.76 -8.83
N TRP A 67 23.82 7.79 -7.75
CA TRP A 67 23.88 8.88 -6.79
C TRP A 67 25.23 8.94 -6.06
N THR A 68 25.75 7.82 -5.57
CA THR A 68 27.06 7.75 -4.90
C THR A 68 28.17 8.22 -5.83
N ALA A 69 28.15 7.82 -7.10
CA ALA A 69 29.13 8.29 -8.07
C ALA A 69 29.05 9.81 -8.29
N ILE A 70 27.84 10.37 -8.35
CA ILE A 70 27.62 11.82 -8.51
C ILE A 70 28.01 12.59 -7.24
N SER A 71 27.67 12.08 -6.06
CA SER A 71 27.95 12.75 -4.79
C SER A 71 29.45 12.81 -4.51
N GLU A 72 30.19 11.75 -4.83
CA GLU A 72 31.67 11.75 -4.76
C GLU A 72 32.27 12.72 -5.78
N LEU A 73 31.79 12.73 -7.02
CA LEU A 73 32.33 13.60 -8.08
C LEU A 73 32.10 15.10 -7.78
N LEU A 74 30.95 15.44 -7.20
CA LEU A 74 30.53 16.82 -6.97
C LEU A 74 30.70 17.28 -5.51
N SER A 75 31.20 16.42 -4.62
CA SER A 75 31.33 16.70 -3.17
C SER A 75 30.05 17.26 -2.56
N LEU A 76 28.90 16.62 -2.87
CA LEU A 76 27.60 17.13 -2.47
C LEU A 76 27.40 17.06 -0.95
N PRO A 77 26.61 17.99 -0.36
CA PRO A 77 26.39 18.00 1.09
C PRO A 77 25.51 16.83 1.55
N ASP A 78 25.72 16.34 2.77
CA ASP A 78 25.02 15.18 3.36
C ASP A 78 23.48 15.24 3.38
N TRP A 79 22.88 16.44 3.32
CA TRP A 79 21.42 16.56 3.26
C TRP A 79 20.85 16.08 1.92
N SER A 80 21.66 16.05 0.87
CA SER A 80 21.26 15.61 -0.47
C SER A 80 20.97 14.09 -0.53
N ASP A 81 21.63 13.29 0.31
CA ASP A 81 21.34 11.86 0.49
C ASP A 81 19.92 11.62 1.01
N ARG A 82 19.44 12.48 1.92
CA ARG A 82 18.08 12.38 2.43
C ARG A 82 17.06 12.65 1.33
N ILE A 83 17.39 13.53 0.39
CA ILE A 83 16.52 13.87 -0.73
C ILE A 83 16.43 12.72 -1.73
N ILE A 84 17.54 12.08 -2.10
CA ILE A 84 17.47 10.98 -3.05
C ILE A 84 16.70 9.78 -2.48
N ILE A 85 16.86 9.50 -1.19
CA ILE A 85 16.09 8.47 -0.49
C ILE A 85 14.62 8.83 -0.51
N ALA A 86 14.26 10.06 -0.13
CA ALA A 86 12.88 10.52 -0.14
C ALA A 86 12.27 10.45 -1.55
N ALA A 87 12.99 10.93 -2.57
CA ALA A 87 12.55 10.90 -3.97
C ALA A 87 12.33 9.47 -4.47
N SER A 88 13.23 8.53 -4.13
CA SER A 88 13.11 7.11 -4.48
C SER A 88 11.87 6.47 -3.83
N VAL A 89 11.68 6.70 -2.53
CA VAL A 89 10.51 6.20 -1.80
C VAL A 89 9.22 6.79 -2.36
N ILE A 90 9.18 8.10 -2.62
CA ILE A 90 8.01 8.78 -3.20
C ILE A 90 7.72 8.24 -4.60
N GLY A 91 8.75 8.08 -5.45
CA GLY A 91 8.59 7.58 -6.82
C GLY A 91 8.02 6.17 -6.87
N ILE A 92 8.57 5.25 -6.06
CA ILE A 92 8.07 3.87 -5.98
C ILE A 92 6.66 3.84 -5.41
N SER A 93 6.41 4.61 -4.35
CA SER A 93 5.08 4.70 -3.74
C SER A 93 4.05 5.25 -4.72
N ALA A 94 4.39 6.31 -5.47
CA ALA A 94 3.54 6.89 -6.51
C ALA A 94 3.26 5.90 -7.63
N TRP A 95 4.26 5.14 -8.09
CA TRP A 95 4.08 4.10 -9.10
C TRP A 95 3.17 2.97 -8.63
N LEU A 96 3.37 2.47 -7.40
CA LEU A 96 2.52 1.44 -6.80
C LEU A 96 1.08 1.93 -6.60
N LEU A 97 0.90 3.17 -6.12
CA LEU A 97 -0.42 3.79 -5.99
C LEU A 97 -1.08 3.95 -7.35
N TRP A 98 -0.33 4.44 -8.35
CA TRP A 98 -0.82 4.59 -9.72
C TRP A 98 -1.31 3.28 -10.33
N ALA A 99 -0.62 2.17 -10.07
CA ALA A 99 -1.04 0.84 -10.47
C ALA A 99 -2.28 0.37 -9.67
N SER A 100 -2.31 0.63 -8.36
CA SER A 100 -3.43 0.27 -7.47
C SER A 100 -4.73 0.99 -7.85
N PHE A 101 -4.63 2.21 -8.37
CA PHE A 101 -5.78 3.01 -8.82
C PHE A 101 -6.22 2.70 -10.26
N ALA A 102 -5.57 1.77 -10.97
CA ALA A 102 -5.95 1.41 -12.34
C ALA A 102 -7.41 0.95 -12.48
N PRO A 103 -7.96 0.08 -11.59
CA PRO A 103 -9.37 -0.30 -11.66
C PRO A 103 -10.31 0.90 -11.51
N ARG A 104 -10.00 1.80 -10.56
CA ARG A 104 -10.78 3.03 -10.32
C ARG A 104 -10.76 3.97 -11.51
N ARG A 105 -9.63 4.09 -12.22
CA ARG A 105 -9.54 4.88 -13.45
C ARG A 105 -10.38 4.28 -14.57
N LEU A 106 -10.31 2.97 -14.75
CA LEU A 106 -11.07 2.24 -15.78
C LEU A 106 -12.57 2.47 -15.65
N VAL A 107 -13.09 2.40 -14.42
CA VAL A 107 -14.53 2.50 -14.18
C VAL A 107 -15.00 3.93 -13.86
N ARG A 108 -14.14 4.95 -13.95
CA ARG A 108 -14.43 6.31 -13.45
C ARG A 108 -15.75 6.87 -13.99
N ASP A 109 -15.96 6.77 -15.29
CA ASP A 109 -17.07 7.42 -16.00
C ASP A 109 -18.26 6.47 -16.28
N ARG A 110 -18.19 5.23 -15.80
CA ARG A 110 -19.28 4.25 -15.98
C ARG A 110 -20.42 4.46 -15.00
N SER A 111 -21.65 4.16 -15.43
CA SER A 111 -22.81 4.09 -14.56
C SER A 111 -22.66 2.96 -13.53
N ALA A 112 -23.26 3.16 -12.36
CA ALA A 112 -23.33 2.11 -11.35
C ALA A 112 -24.45 1.14 -11.73
N ILE A 113 -24.16 -0.16 -11.66
CA ILE A 113 -25.14 -1.24 -11.87
C ILE A 113 -25.81 -1.65 -10.56
N VAL A 114 -25.18 -1.36 -9.42
CA VAL A 114 -25.68 -1.67 -8.07
C VAL A 114 -25.49 -0.45 -7.18
N PRO A 115 -26.42 -0.14 -6.24
CA PRO A 115 -26.26 0.97 -5.31
C PRO A 115 -24.99 0.88 -4.45
N PRO A 116 -24.56 2.01 -3.85
CA PRO A 116 -23.45 2.03 -2.91
C PRO A 116 -23.69 1.08 -1.73
N ARG A 117 -22.62 0.44 -1.24
CA ARG A 117 -22.70 -0.40 -0.04
C ARG A 117 -22.92 0.46 1.21
N PRO A 118 -23.68 -0.04 2.20
CA PRO A 118 -23.70 0.54 3.53
C PRO A 118 -22.29 0.73 4.08
N THR A 119 -22.09 1.82 4.84
CA THR A 119 -20.76 2.19 5.34
C THR A 119 -20.17 1.13 6.29
N SER A 120 -21.02 0.41 7.03
CA SER A 120 -20.65 -0.70 7.90
C SER A 120 -20.08 -1.88 7.10
N GLU A 121 -20.76 -2.31 6.04
CA GLU A 121 -20.32 -3.40 5.16
C GLU A 121 -19.02 -3.06 4.44
N ALA A 122 -18.89 -1.83 3.91
CA ALA A 122 -17.68 -1.38 3.25
C ALA A 122 -16.47 -1.37 4.20
N ARG A 123 -16.67 -1.01 5.49
CA ARG A 123 -15.63 -1.07 6.52
C ARG A 123 -15.25 -2.52 6.85
N ARG A 124 -16.24 -3.41 7.00
CA ARG A 124 -16.03 -4.84 7.27
C ARG A 124 -15.25 -5.52 6.15
N GLN A 125 -15.61 -5.27 4.89
CA GLN A 125 -14.88 -5.81 3.74
C GLN A 125 -13.46 -5.25 3.63
N ALA A 126 -13.27 -3.94 3.84
CA ALA A 126 -11.91 -3.37 3.86
C ALA A 126 -11.02 -4.05 4.91
N ARG A 127 -11.56 -4.34 6.11
CA ARG A 127 -10.86 -5.13 7.12
C ARG A 127 -10.66 -6.58 6.72
N ALA A 128 -11.62 -7.20 6.02
CA ALA A 128 -11.49 -8.56 5.52
C ALA A 128 -10.34 -8.71 4.51
N LEU A 129 -10.10 -7.69 3.66
CA LEU A 129 -9.02 -7.65 2.69
C LEU A 129 -7.62 -7.64 3.34
N LEU A 130 -7.47 -7.09 4.55
CA LEU A 130 -6.19 -7.09 5.28
C LEU A 130 -5.88 -8.50 5.82
N ASN A 131 -4.80 -9.13 5.35
CA ASN A 131 -4.39 -10.44 5.84
C ASN A 131 -3.90 -10.36 7.30
N TRP A 132 -4.25 -11.33 8.15
CA TRP A 132 -3.75 -11.42 9.52
C TRP A 132 -2.22 -11.41 9.60
N ARG A 133 -1.53 -12.06 8.64
CA ARG A 133 -0.07 -12.02 8.55
C ARG A 133 0.47 -10.59 8.43
N PHE A 134 -0.22 -9.73 7.69
CA PHE A 134 0.15 -8.33 7.53
C PHE A 134 -0.11 -7.52 8.80
N ILE A 135 -1.25 -7.76 9.45
CA ILE A 135 -1.57 -7.11 10.73
C ILE A 135 -0.53 -7.45 11.79
N ILE A 136 -0.16 -8.74 11.92
CA ILE A 136 0.86 -9.19 12.86
C ILE A 136 2.23 -8.57 12.52
N PHE A 137 2.63 -8.61 11.25
CA PHE A 137 3.88 -7.99 10.83
C PHE A 137 3.92 -6.50 11.12
N ALA A 138 2.86 -5.77 10.78
CA ALA A 138 2.75 -4.34 11.06
C ALA A 138 2.82 -4.06 12.56
N LEU A 139 2.10 -4.82 13.39
CA LEU A 139 2.14 -4.70 14.85
C LEU A 139 3.55 -4.93 15.41
N LEU A 140 4.25 -5.98 14.97
CA LEU A 140 5.61 -6.26 15.41
C LEU A 140 6.55 -5.13 14.99
N PHE A 141 6.50 -4.72 13.72
CA PHE A 141 7.37 -3.68 13.20
C PHE A 141 7.15 -2.33 13.89
N THR A 142 5.90 -1.88 13.98
CA THR A 142 5.57 -0.59 14.62
C THR A 142 5.75 -0.66 16.13
N GLY A 143 5.50 -1.81 16.76
CA GLY A 143 5.72 -2.02 18.19
C GLY A 143 7.20 -1.95 18.56
N VAL A 144 8.07 -2.63 17.80
CA VAL A 144 9.53 -2.54 17.98
C VAL A 144 10.02 -1.12 17.75
N ALA A 145 9.59 -0.47 16.67
CA ALA A 145 9.96 0.93 16.39
C ALA A 145 9.49 1.89 17.51
N PHE A 146 8.29 1.67 18.05
CA PHE A 146 7.75 2.47 19.15
C PHE A 146 8.53 2.27 20.44
N LEU A 147 8.75 1.02 20.86
CA LEU A 147 9.52 0.70 22.07
C LEU A 147 10.97 1.19 21.97
N GLY A 148 11.60 1.03 20.79
CA GLY A 148 12.94 1.54 20.54
C GLY A 148 13.01 3.06 20.64
N SER A 149 12.04 3.78 20.06
CA SER A 149 11.98 5.24 20.14
C SER A 149 11.61 5.73 21.55
N PHE A 150 10.82 4.97 22.29
CA PHE A 150 10.41 5.30 23.66
C PHE A 150 11.57 5.22 24.64
N ASN A 151 12.42 4.20 24.48
CA ASN A 151 13.60 3.95 25.31
C ASN A 151 14.85 4.73 24.86
N SER A 152 14.76 5.51 23.77
CA SER A 152 15.87 6.37 23.34
C SER A 152 16.14 7.46 24.38
N LEU A 153 17.41 7.60 24.76
CA LEU A 153 17.87 8.64 25.67
C LEU A 153 17.90 10.02 25.00
N ASP A 154 18.09 10.05 23.68
CA ASP A 154 18.09 11.27 22.89
C ASP A 154 16.67 11.64 22.46
N ARG A 155 16.26 12.89 22.74
CA ARG A 155 14.94 13.45 22.45
C ARG A 155 15.00 14.50 21.34
N ASP A 156 15.61 14.16 20.21
CA ASP A 156 15.60 15.01 19.03
C ASP A 156 14.26 14.95 18.26
N LEU A 157 14.03 15.89 17.34
CA LEU A 157 12.80 15.94 16.54
C LEU A 157 12.56 14.65 15.75
N ARG A 158 13.64 13.97 15.32
CA ARG A 158 13.57 12.71 14.59
C ARG A 158 13.00 11.60 15.49
N THR A 159 13.52 11.47 16.71
CA THR A 159 13.06 10.47 17.67
C THR A 159 11.60 10.72 18.07
N TRP A 160 11.21 11.99 18.25
CA TRP A 160 9.82 12.35 18.47
C TRP A 160 8.89 11.98 17.31
N ALA A 161 9.31 12.26 16.07
CA ALA A 161 8.56 11.88 14.88
C ALA A 161 8.38 10.36 14.78
N TRP A 162 9.45 9.60 15.06
CA TRP A 162 9.37 8.14 15.09
C TRP A 162 8.49 7.63 16.21
N LEU A 163 8.59 8.18 17.42
CA LEU A 163 7.78 7.77 18.57
C LEU A 163 6.28 7.98 18.31
N ILE A 164 5.90 9.18 17.86
CA ILE A 164 4.50 9.53 17.60
C ILE A 164 3.99 8.71 16.41
N GLY A 165 4.75 8.65 15.31
CA GLY A 165 4.36 7.91 14.12
C GLY A 165 4.18 6.43 14.40
N SER A 166 5.20 5.77 14.96
CA SER A 166 5.15 4.33 15.27
C SER A 166 4.07 4.01 16.31
N GLY A 167 3.89 4.84 17.35
CA GLY A 167 2.83 4.67 18.34
C GLY A 167 1.43 4.80 17.74
N ALA A 168 1.18 5.81 16.90
CA ALA A 168 -0.10 5.98 16.23
C ALA A 168 -0.41 4.80 15.29
N PHE A 169 0.58 4.35 14.50
CA PHE A 169 0.44 3.18 13.66
C PHE A 169 0.19 1.90 14.47
N PHE A 170 0.92 1.70 15.57
CA PHE A 170 0.74 0.53 16.44
C PHE A 170 -0.67 0.49 17.03
N GLY A 171 -1.14 1.59 17.62
CA GLY A 171 -2.49 1.71 18.14
C GLY A 171 -3.56 1.48 17.06
N LEU A 172 -3.35 2.02 15.85
CA LEU A 172 -4.24 1.80 14.72
C LEU A 172 -4.32 0.32 14.32
N TYR A 173 -3.20 -0.38 14.25
CA TYR A 173 -3.19 -1.81 13.91
C TYR A 173 -3.76 -2.69 15.02
N ILE A 174 -3.60 -2.31 16.30
CA ILE A 174 -4.28 -2.98 17.43
C ILE A 174 -5.80 -2.82 17.26
N TRP A 175 -6.26 -1.60 17.01
CA TRP A 175 -7.68 -1.32 16.78
C TRP A 175 -8.23 -2.11 15.59
N ILE A 176 -7.51 -2.14 14.46
CA ILE A 176 -7.89 -2.94 13.29
C ILE A 176 -7.97 -4.43 13.63
N ALA A 177 -7.00 -4.96 14.39
CA ALA A 177 -6.98 -6.36 14.81
C ALA A 177 -8.21 -6.72 15.66
N ILE A 178 -8.53 -5.89 16.67
CA ILE A 178 -9.70 -6.07 17.54
C ILE A 178 -11.00 -6.04 16.71
N GLN A 179 -11.16 -5.05 15.84
CA GLN A 179 -12.35 -4.93 15.00
C GLN A 179 -12.48 -6.10 14.02
N LYS A 180 -11.37 -6.55 13.44
CA LYS A 180 -11.35 -7.73 12.55
C LYS A 180 -11.69 -9.02 13.29
N PHE A 181 -11.32 -9.13 14.58
CA PHE A 181 -11.71 -10.26 15.42
C PHE A 181 -13.21 -10.23 15.74
N ARG A 182 -13.79 -9.05 15.99
CA ARG A 182 -15.24 -8.87 16.23
C ARG A 182 -16.12 -9.09 14.99
N ASP A 183 -15.56 -8.91 13.79
CA ASP A 183 -16.28 -9.09 12.52
C ASP A 183 -16.40 -10.56 12.07
N ARG A 184 -15.66 -11.47 12.72
CA ARG A 184 -15.71 -12.93 12.51
C ARG A 184 -16.89 -13.51 13.26
#